data_AF-A0A953U8T3-F1
#
_entry.id   AF-A0A953U8T3-F1
#
_cell.length_a   1.000
_cell.length_b   1.000
_cell.length_c   1.000
_cell.angle_alpha   90.00
_cell.angle_beta   90.00
_cell.angle_gamma   90.00
#
_symmetry.space_group_name_H-M   'P 1'
#
loop_
_entity.id
_entity.type
_entity.pdbx_description
1 polymer ?
#
loop_
_entity_poly.entity_id
_entity_poly.type
_entity_poly.pdbx_seq_one_letter_code
_entity_poly.pdbx_strand_id
1 'polypeptide(L)' 'MHEHHPALSSFRFKRAKTDGLIEVLNEGSYVMAEYSEHTGVVKWQRIVAAPQREKIERWLDEHYPAQRRRTSR' A
#
# COMPACT_ATOMS: atom_id res chain seq x y z
N MET A 1 -0.37 -5.18 -23.39
CA MET A 1 0.83 -5.54 -22.62
C MET A 1 0.64 -5.01 -21.21
N HIS A 2 0.34 -5.85 -20.22
CA HIS A 2 0.25 -5.40 -18.83
C HIS A 2 1.67 -5.26 -18.30
N GLU A 3 2.03 -4.06 -17.83
CA GLU A 3 3.28 -3.79 -17.12
C GLU A 3 3.29 -4.63 -15.84
N HIS A 4 3.83 -5.85 -15.92
CA HIS A 4 4.10 -6.66 -14.75
C HIS A 4 5.24 -6.00 -14.00
N HIS A 5 4.92 -5.15 -13.01
CA HIS A 5 5.92 -4.61 -12.09
C HIS A 5 6.42 -5.75 -11.19
N PRO A 6 7.61 -6.32 -11.44
CA PRO A 6 8.05 -7.54 -10.74
C PRO A 6 8.33 -7.30 -9.26
N ALA A 7 8.40 -6.04 -8.83
CA ALA A 7 8.52 -5.67 -7.42
C ALA A 7 7.17 -5.72 -6.66
N LEU A 8 6.03 -5.62 -7.37
CA LEU A 8 4.68 -5.69 -6.81
C LEU A 8 4.09 -7.11 -6.89
N SER A 9 4.59 -7.97 -7.77
CA SER A 9 4.07 -9.35 -7.93
C SER A 9 4.17 -10.19 -6.66
N SER A 10 5.09 -9.85 -5.75
CA SER A 10 5.26 -10.51 -4.44
C SER A 10 4.42 -9.87 -3.32
N PHE A 11 3.62 -8.83 -3.61
CA PHE A 11 2.79 -8.15 -2.64
C PHE A 11 1.30 -8.24 -2.99
N ARG A 12 0.47 -8.39 -1.96
CA ARG A 12 -0.99 -8.37 -2.06
C ARG A 12 -1.54 -7.27 -1.16
N PHE A 13 -2.62 -6.67 -1.61
CA PHE A 13 -3.26 -5.55 -0.92
C PHE A 13 -4.67 -5.95 -0.52
N LYS A 14 -5.02 -5.72 0.73
CA LYS A 14 -6.30 -6.16 1.28
C LYS A 14 -6.86 -5.11 2.23
N ARG A 15 -8.15 -4.81 2.12
CA ARG A 15 -8.87 -4.05 3.15
C ARG A 15 -8.89 -4.83 4.45
N ALA A 16 -8.35 -4.26 5.52
CA ALA A 16 -8.44 -4.82 6.85
C ALA A 16 -9.90 -4.83 7.34
N LYS A 17 -10.15 -5.53 8.45
CA LYS A 17 -11.45 -5.42 9.13
C LYS A 17 -11.68 -4.03 9.73
N THR A 18 -10.60 -3.36 10.10
CA THR A 18 -10.63 -1.97 10.57
C THR A 18 -10.88 -1.06 9.39
N ASP A 19 -11.87 -0.20 9.51
CA ASP A 19 -12.29 0.68 8.43
C ASP A 19 -11.17 1.62 7.95
N GLY A 20 -11.07 1.78 6.63
CA GLY A 20 -10.07 2.61 5.95
C GLY A 20 -8.61 2.21 6.18
N LEU A 21 -8.33 0.97 6.59
CA LEU A 21 -6.97 0.41 6.59
C LEU A 21 -6.79 -0.62 5.47
N ILE A 22 -5.65 -0.51 4.77
CA ILE A 22 -5.19 -1.46 3.77
C ILE A 22 -3.94 -2.16 4.29
N GLU A 23 -3.99 -3.48 4.40
CA GLU A 23 -2.84 -4.33 4.70
C GLU A 23 -2.04 -4.58 3.42
N VAL A 24 -0.73 -4.38 3.50
CA VAL A 24 0.24 -4.77 2.48
C VAL A 24 0.86 -6.09 2.92
N LEU A 25 0.56 -7.17 2.21
CA LEU A 25 0.95 -8.53 2.54
C LEU A 25 2.04 -9.01 1.59
N ASN A 26 3.00 -9.80 2.07
CA ASN A 26 3.91 -10.52 1.19
C ASN A 26 3.28 -11.83 0.66
N GLU A 27 4.06 -12.60 -0.10
CA GLU A 27 3.66 -13.92 -0.63
C GLU A 27 3.21 -14.88 0.48
N GLY A 28 3.90 -14.87 1.63
CA GLY A 28 3.55 -15.65 2.81
C GLY A 28 2.33 -15.16 3.59
N SER A 29 1.63 -14.12 3.13
CA SER A 29 0.50 -13.47 3.82
C SER A 29 0.87 -12.79 5.14
N TYR A 30 2.15 -12.41 5.31
CA TYR A 30 2.58 -11.61 6.45
C TYR A 30 2.39 -10.12 6.16
N VAL A 31 1.91 -9.38 7.15
CA VAL A 31 1.77 -7.92 7.07
C VAL A 31 3.16 -7.28 7.05
N MET A 32 3.40 -6.50 6.00
CA MET A 32 4.62 -5.74 5.76
C MET A 32 4.42 -4.26 6.11
N ALA A 33 3.22 -3.73 5.83
CA ALA A 33 2.81 -2.38 6.16
C ALA A 33 1.29 -2.26 6.24
N GLU A 34 0.84 -1.16 6.84
CA GLU A 34 -0.55 -0.73 6.84
C GLU A 34 -0.66 0.67 6.24
N TYR A 35 -1.59 0.86 5.31
CA TYR A 35 -1.91 2.15 4.72
C TYR A 35 -3.27 2.64 5.21
N SER A 36 -3.35 3.93 5.53
CA SER A 36 -4.59 4.55 5.98
C SER A 36 -5.20 5.39 4.87
N GLU A 37 -6.37 4.99 4.36
CA GLU A 37 -7.13 5.77 3.38
C GLU A 37 -7.67 7.10 3.95
N HIS A 38 -7.72 7.24 5.27
CA HIS A 38 -8.10 8.50 5.90
C HIS A 38 -6.98 9.55 5.76
N THR A 39 -5.73 9.13 5.92
CA THR A 39 -4.58 10.03 6.07
C THR A 39 -3.59 10.01 4.91
N GLY A 40 -3.58 8.93 4.12
CA GLY A 40 -2.57 8.67 3.08
C GLY A 40 -1.24 8.15 3.63
N VAL A 41 -1.14 7.84 4.93
CA VAL A 41 0.11 7.43 5.56
C VAL A 41 0.29 5.92 5.47
N VAL A 42 1.49 5.48 5.06
CA VAL A 42 1.94 4.08 5.15
C VAL A 42 2.80 3.89 6.41
N LYS A 43 2.44 2.91 7.23
CA LYS A 43 3.20 2.47 8.40
C LYS A 43 3.87 1.14 8.11
N TRP A 44 5.18 1.15 7.89
CA TRP A 44 5.97 -0.05 7.66
C TRP A 44 6.24 -0.81 8.96
N GLN A 45 5.87 -2.09 9.00
CA GLN A 45 6.15 -3.00 10.12
C GLN A 45 7.43 -3.82 9.89
N ARG A 46 7.85 -3.98 8.62
CA ARG A 46 9.03 -4.74 8.21
C ARG A 46 9.97 -3.90 7.33
N ILE A 47 11.25 -4.28 7.31
CA ILE A 47 12.26 -3.66 6.47
C ILE A 47 12.02 -4.09 5.03
N VAL A 48 12.01 -3.12 4.13
CA VAL A 48 11.87 -3.30 2.68
C VAL A 48 12.82 -2.30 2.03
N ALA A 49 13.42 -2.66 0.90
CA ALA A 49 14.32 -1.78 0.18
C ALA A 49 13.59 -0.48 -0.22
N ALA A 50 14.25 0.67 -0.09
CA ALA A 50 13.64 1.97 -0.36
C ALA A 50 12.96 2.07 -1.74
N PRO A 51 13.57 1.60 -2.85
CA PRO A 51 12.91 1.66 -4.16
C PRO A 51 11.63 0.82 -4.26
N GLN A 52 11.51 -0.23 -3.44
CA GLN A 52 10.31 -1.06 -3.39
C GLN A 52 9.24 -0.42 -2.51
N ARG A 53 9.63 0.25 -1.41
CA ARG A 53 8.72 1.05 -0.59
C ARG A 53 8.05 2.14 -1.41
N GLU A 54 8.83 2.92 -2.17
CA GLU A 54 8.31 4.00 -3.02
C GLU A 54 7.31 3.49 -4.07
N LYS A 55 7.58 2.33 -4.69
CA LYS A 55 6.66 1.70 -5.65
C LYS A 55 5.35 1.29 -5.00
N ILE A 56 5.41 0.72 -3.79
CA ILE A 56 4.23 0.30 -3.05
C ILE A 56 3.41 1.50 -2.59
N GLU A 57 4.05 2.54 -2.06
CA GLU A 57 3.41 3.79 -1.62
C GLU A 57 2.69 4.47 -2.79
N ARG A 58 3.35 4.60 -3.95
CA ARG A 58 2.71 5.15 -5.15
C ARG A 58 1.52 4.31 -5.61
N TRP A 59 1.65 2.99 -5.63
CA TRP A 59 0.56 2.11 -6.05
C TRP A 59 -0.65 2.24 -5.10
N LEU A 60 -0.41 2.34 -3.78
CA LEU A 60 -1.46 2.56 -2.78
C LEU A 60 -2.17 3.89 -2.99
N ASP A 61 -1.43 4.96 -3.24
CA ASP A 61 -1.99 6.28 -3.52
C ASP A 61 -2.88 6.29 -4.77
N GLU A 62 -2.49 5.54 -5.81
CA GLU A 62 -3.23 5.43 -7.07
C GLU A 62 -4.51 4.59 -6.94
N HIS A 63 -4.48 3.51 -6.15
CA HIS A 63 -5.58 2.53 -6.05
C HIS A 63 -6.50 2.76 -4.85
N TYR A 64 -6.01 3.42 -3.80
CA TYR A 64 -6.73 3.71 -2.56
C TYR A 64 -6.58 5.20 -2.20
N PRO A 65 -7.17 6.11 -3.00
CA PRO A 65 -6.92 7.54 -2.86
C PRO A 65 -7.39 8.07 -1.50
N ALA A 66 -6.47 8.66 -0.74
CA ALA A 66 -6.76 9.12 0.60
C ALA A 66 -7.82 10.25 0.64
N GLN A 67 -8.74 10.18 1.59
CA GLN A 67 -9.81 11.18 1.77
C GLN A 67 -9.25 12.59 1.98
N ARG A 68 -8.19 12.74 2.79
CA ARG A 68 -7.53 14.03 3.01
C ARG A 68 -6.96 14.67 1.73
N ARG A 69 -6.53 13.86 0.76
CA ARG A 69 -6.06 14.35 -0.54
C ARG A 69 -7.20 14.80 -1.44
N ARG A 70 -8.41 14.27 -1.24
CA ARG A 70 -9.61 14.66 -2.01
C ARG A 70 -10.16 16.02 -1.59
N THR A 71 -10.05 16.41 -0.33
CA THR A 71 -10.51 17.71 0.19
C THR A 71 -9.54 18.86 -0.05
N SER A 72 -8.31 18.56 -0.50
CA SER A 72 -7.28 19.57 -0.78
C SER A 72 -7.29 20.06 -2.23
N ARG A 73 -8.35 19.78 -3.00
CA ARG A 73 -8.46 20.08 -4.44
C ARG A 73 -9.55 21.11 -4.72
#